data_AF-A0A963RK34-F1
#
_entry.id   AF-A0A963RK34-F1
#
_cell.length_a   1.000
_cell.length_b   1.000
_cell.length_c   1.000
_cell.angle_alpha   90.00
_cell.angle_beta   90.00
_cell.angle_gamma   90.00
#
_symmetry.space_group_name_H-M   'P 1'
#
loop_
_entity.id
_entity.type
_entity.pdbx_description
1 polymer ?
#
loop_
_entity_poly.entity_id
_entity_poly.type
_entity_poly.pdbx_seq_one_letter_code
_entity_poly.pdbx_strand_id
1 'polypeptide(L)'
;MQTKLGQSSPATDAFDALIIDALRHRVGKDERAAKPHDWYMATVYALRDKVIDHWMESTRRTYAEGGKRVYYLSLEFLIGRLLRDAINNLDVGAALEAALRRHGYDLSDLGDLEPDAALGNGGLGRLAACFMESLASLDIPAYGYGIRYVNGMFRQRIENGWQVELPETWLSHGNPWEFDRRESAYRIGFGGEVTSHGDGVVWKPAQVVEASAVDTPMVGWRGKRVNTLRLWTAHALDPIRLDAFNAGDHVGALEEEARAASLVRVLYPADSSPAGQELRLRQEYFFSAASIQDIVRRHVQYHGDVRTLHEKAAIQLNDTHPAVAVAELVRLLVDEHALEFDEALEVTRQTVGYTNHTLLPEALESWPLPLFERLLPRHMQIIYAINSRVLREARKAGLDDAAISAISLIDEGGDRRVRMANLAFAGAHSVNGVAALHTELMKQTVFKDLHALYPAKINNKTNGVTPRRWLMQCNPGLTSVIR
;
A
#
# COMPACT_ATOMS: atom_id res chain seq x y z
N MET A 1 26.28 -28.96 -45.44
CA MET A 1 25.95 -29.39 -44.07
C MET A 1 24.76 -28.56 -43.64
N GLN A 2 23.56 -29.15 -43.69
CA GLN A 2 22.27 -28.48 -43.56
C GLN A 2 22.08 -27.94 -42.15
N THR A 3 21.76 -26.66 -42.05
CA THR A 3 21.26 -25.99 -40.84
C THR A 3 19.95 -26.65 -40.44
N LYS A 4 19.93 -27.31 -39.28
CA LYS A 4 18.70 -27.73 -38.62
C LYS A 4 17.87 -26.47 -38.34
N LEU A 5 16.82 -26.23 -39.15
CA LEU A 5 15.68 -25.42 -38.74
C LEU A 5 15.14 -26.06 -37.45
N GLY A 6 15.43 -25.40 -36.32
CA GLY A 6 15.22 -25.94 -34.99
C GLY A 6 13.75 -26.24 -34.74
N GLN A 7 13.48 -27.44 -34.22
CA GLN A 7 12.19 -27.78 -33.64
C GLN A 7 11.84 -26.75 -32.58
N SER A 8 10.63 -26.19 -32.65
CA SER A 8 10.10 -25.30 -31.63
C SER A 8 10.00 -26.02 -30.29
N SER A 9 10.37 -25.34 -29.20
CA SER A 9 10.11 -25.87 -27.86
C SER A 9 8.59 -25.89 -27.63
N PRO A 10 8.03 -26.94 -26.98
CA PRO A 10 6.62 -26.97 -26.59
C PRO A 10 6.19 -25.73 -25.80
N ALA A 11 7.09 -25.15 -25.01
CA ALA A 11 6.82 -23.91 -24.27
C ALA A 11 6.66 -22.69 -25.20
N THR A 12 7.45 -22.61 -26.27
CA THR A 12 7.33 -21.54 -27.29
C THR A 12 6.00 -21.66 -28.02
N ASP A 13 5.60 -22.86 -28.43
CA ASP A 13 4.33 -23.08 -29.12
C ASP A 13 3.13 -22.78 -28.21
N ALA A 14 3.24 -23.10 -26.92
CA ALA A 14 2.21 -22.75 -25.95
C ALA A 14 2.06 -21.23 -25.76
N PHE A 15 3.16 -20.48 -25.65
CA PHE A 15 3.08 -19.02 -25.52
C PHE A 15 2.61 -18.34 -26.80
N ASP A 16 3.04 -18.82 -27.97
CA ASP A 16 2.55 -18.37 -29.27
C ASP A 16 1.02 -18.48 -29.35
N ALA A 17 0.47 -19.66 -29.01
CA ALA A 17 -0.97 -19.87 -28.98
C ALA A 17 -1.69 -18.96 -27.98
N LEU A 18 -1.15 -18.78 -26.76
CA LEU A 18 -1.74 -17.91 -25.74
C LEU A 18 -1.73 -16.43 -26.15
N ILE A 19 -0.65 -15.95 -26.78
CA ILE A 19 -0.55 -14.57 -27.26
C ILE A 19 -1.57 -14.33 -28.36
N ILE A 20 -1.68 -15.23 -29.35
CA ILE A 20 -2.65 -15.09 -30.44
C ILE A 20 -4.09 -15.17 -29.91
N ASP A 21 -4.36 -16.06 -28.95
CA ASP A 21 -5.66 -16.14 -28.29
C ASP A 21 -6.00 -14.82 -27.56
N ALA A 22 -5.07 -14.28 -26.78
CA ALA A 22 -5.26 -13.03 -26.06
C ALA A 22 -5.46 -11.84 -27.02
N LEU A 23 -4.70 -11.80 -28.11
CA LEU A 23 -4.83 -10.76 -29.14
C LEU A 23 -6.24 -10.78 -29.76
N ARG A 24 -6.75 -11.96 -30.09
CA ARG A 24 -8.07 -12.12 -30.71
C ARG A 24 -9.21 -11.90 -29.74
N HIS A 25 -9.17 -12.51 -28.56
CA HIS A 25 -10.33 -12.59 -27.66
C HIS A 25 -10.34 -11.56 -26.54
N ARG A 26 -9.19 -10.99 -26.16
CA ARG A 26 -9.10 -9.99 -25.08
C ARG A 26 -8.76 -8.60 -25.60
N VAL A 27 -7.92 -8.51 -26.63
CA VAL A 27 -7.61 -7.23 -27.30
C VAL A 27 -8.61 -6.95 -28.44
N GLY A 28 -9.16 -7.99 -29.08
CA GLY A 28 -10.15 -7.84 -30.15
C GLY A 28 -9.51 -7.50 -31.50
N LYS A 29 -8.30 -7.98 -31.76
CA LYS A 29 -7.54 -7.74 -32.99
C LYS A 29 -7.01 -9.05 -33.58
N ASP A 30 -6.85 -9.08 -34.89
CA ASP A 30 -6.05 -10.10 -35.57
C ASP A 30 -4.62 -9.60 -35.79
N GLU A 31 -3.74 -10.52 -36.17
CA GLU A 31 -2.33 -10.26 -36.39
C GLU A 31 -2.05 -9.20 -37.46
N ARG A 32 -2.96 -9.00 -38.42
CA ARG A 32 -2.80 -8.04 -39.52
C ARG A 32 -3.15 -6.62 -39.10
N ALA A 33 -4.15 -6.46 -38.23
CA ALA A 33 -4.62 -5.18 -37.75
C ALA A 33 -3.94 -4.71 -36.47
N ALA A 34 -3.28 -5.62 -35.74
CA ALA A 34 -2.63 -5.35 -34.46
C ALA A 34 -1.39 -4.46 -34.60
N LYS A 35 -1.31 -3.45 -33.74
CA LYS A 35 -0.18 -2.53 -33.56
C LYS A 35 0.72 -2.99 -32.40
N PRO A 36 1.93 -2.43 -32.23
CA PRO A 36 2.82 -2.83 -31.15
C PRO A 36 2.19 -2.84 -29.74
N HIS A 37 1.31 -1.87 -29.41
CA HIS A 37 0.62 -1.86 -28.13
C HIS A 37 -0.39 -3.01 -27.96
N ASP A 38 -1.03 -3.46 -29.04
CA ASP A 38 -1.94 -4.61 -29.01
C ASP A 38 -1.16 -5.89 -28.70
N TRP A 39 0.03 -6.05 -29.31
CA TRP A 39 0.95 -7.16 -29.05
C TRP A 39 1.53 -7.14 -27.62
N TYR A 40 1.87 -5.95 -27.11
CA TYR A 40 2.25 -5.79 -25.71
C TYR A 40 1.12 -6.25 -24.77
N MET A 41 -0.11 -5.75 -24.97
CA MET A 41 -1.27 -6.13 -24.14
C MET A 41 -1.56 -7.63 -24.21
N ALA A 42 -1.54 -8.22 -25.40
CA ALA A 42 -1.72 -9.66 -25.60
C ALA A 42 -0.63 -10.48 -24.88
N THR A 43 0.62 -10.02 -24.92
CA THR A 43 1.75 -10.64 -24.20
C THR A 43 1.55 -10.58 -22.70
N VAL A 44 1.15 -9.42 -22.15
CA VAL A 44 0.84 -9.29 -20.72
C VAL A 44 -0.28 -10.24 -20.33
N TYR A 45 -1.37 -10.30 -21.10
CA TYR A 45 -2.49 -11.20 -20.79
C TYR A 45 -2.10 -12.68 -20.82
N ALA A 46 -1.32 -13.12 -21.81
CA ALA A 46 -0.82 -14.49 -21.89
C ALA A 46 0.07 -14.85 -20.70
N LEU A 47 0.93 -13.93 -20.26
CA LEU A 47 1.78 -14.11 -19.08
C LEU A 47 0.98 -14.06 -17.78
N ARG A 48 0.01 -13.14 -17.69
CA ARG A 48 -0.86 -12.93 -16.53
C ARG A 48 -1.67 -14.17 -16.21
N ASP A 49 -2.08 -14.96 -17.20
CA ASP A 49 -2.76 -16.25 -16.95
C ASP A 49 -1.90 -17.19 -16.11
N LYS A 50 -0.61 -17.32 -16.44
CA LYS A 50 0.33 -18.13 -15.65
C LYS A 50 0.51 -17.57 -14.26
N VAL A 51 0.59 -16.24 -14.13
CA VAL A 51 0.66 -15.57 -12.83
C VAL A 51 -0.59 -15.87 -11.98
N ILE A 52 -1.78 -15.87 -12.56
CA ILE A 52 -3.04 -16.18 -11.87
C ILE A 52 -3.02 -17.62 -11.33
N ASP A 53 -2.57 -18.59 -12.12
CA ASP A 53 -2.49 -20.00 -11.69
C ASP A 53 -1.65 -20.13 -10.40
N HIS A 54 -0.45 -19.55 -10.40
CA HIS A 54 0.43 -19.50 -9.22
C HIS A 54 -0.20 -18.73 -8.05
N TRP A 55 -0.93 -17.65 -8.33
CA TRP A 55 -1.59 -16.83 -7.31
C TRP A 55 -2.72 -17.58 -6.61
N MET A 56 -3.57 -18.28 -7.36
CA MET A 56 -4.65 -19.08 -6.81
C MET A 56 -4.12 -20.26 -5.99
N GLU A 57 -3.08 -20.93 -6.47
CA GLU A 57 -2.42 -21.99 -5.72
C GLU A 57 -1.83 -21.48 -4.39
N SER A 58 -1.07 -20.37 -4.45
CA SER A 58 -0.43 -19.75 -3.28
C SER A 58 -1.45 -19.34 -2.21
N THR A 59 -2.57 -18.75 -2.63
CA THR A 59 -3.64 -18.32 -1.72
C THR A 59 -4.31 -19.52 -1.08
N ARG A 60 -4.66 -20.57 -1.85
CA ARG A 60 -5.25 -21.80 -1.31
C ARG A 60 -4.33 -22.48 -0.30
N ARG A 61 -3.03 -22.60 -0.61
CA ARG A 61 -2.03 -23.19 0.28
C ARG A 61 -2.00 -22.49 1.63
N THR A 62 -1.93 -21.16 1.65
CA THR A 62 -1.89 -20.39 2.91
C THR A 62 -3.13 -20.59 3.77
N TYR A 63 -4.33 -20.68 3.17
CA TYR A 63 -5.54 -20.96 3.94
C TYR A 63 -5.55 -22.38 4.50
N ALA A 64 -5.16 -23.39 3.70
CA ALA A 64 -5.11 -24.78 4.13
C ALA A 64 -4.12 -24.99 5.29
N GLU A 65 -2.99 -24.28 5.30
CA GLU A 65 -1.98 -24.34 6.36
C GLU A 65 -2.30 -23.45 7.57
N GLY A 66 -3.34 -22.62 7.50
CA GLY A 66 -3.67 -21.65 8.55
C GLY A 66 -2.55 -20.63 8.83
N GLY A 67 -1.75 -20.30 7.82
CA GLY A 67 -0.54 -19.50 7.94
C GLY A 67 -0.80 -18.04 8.33
N LYS A 68 0.06 -17.48 9.20
CA LYS A 68 0.06 -16.06 9.56
C LYS A 68 0.47 -15.21 8.35
N ARG A 69 -0.22 -14.09 8.11
CA ARG A 69 0.02 -13.20 6.96
C ARG A 69 0.65 -11.87 7.37
N VAL A 70 1.52 -11.36 6.50
CA VAL A 70 2.09 -10.01 6.62
C VAL A 70 1.22 -9.04 5.82
N TYR A 71 0.91 -7.89 6.41
CA TYR A 71 0.19 -6.78 5.80
C TYR A 71 1.06 -5.53 5.85
N TYR A 72 1.63 -5.15 4.72
CA TYR A 72 2.55 -4.01 4.61
C TYR A 72 1.80 -2.77 4.14
N LEU A 73 1.58 -1.80 5.03
CA LEU A 73 0.84 -0.57 4.73
C LEU A 73 1.83 0.53 4.35
N SER A 74 1.69 1.08 3.15
CA SER A 74 2.51 2.20 2.68
C SER A 74 1.73 3.10 1.74
N LEU A 75 1.93 4.41 1.86
CA LEU A 75 1.46 5.36 0.86
C LEU A 75 2.21 5.23 -0.47
N GLU A 76 3.34 4.54 -0.55
CA GLU A 76 4.13 4.47 -1.77
C GLU A 76 4.53 3.04 -2.14
N PHE A 77 4.43 2.73 -3.43
CA PHE A 77 4.95 1.51 -4.04
C PHE A 77 5.58 1.82 -5.40
N LEU A 78 6.90 1.94 -5.46
CA LEU A 78 7.61 2.15 -6.72
C LEU A 78 7.89 0.80 -7.38
N ILE A 79 6.83 0.13 -7.86
CA ILE A 79 6.90 -1.22 -8.46
C ILE A 79 7.56 -1.22 -9.84
N GLY A 80 7.46 -0.11 -10.58
CA GLY A 80 7.97 0.01 -11.95
C GLY A 80 7.22 -0.89 -12.92
N ARG A 81 7.84 -1.16 -14.07
CA ARG A 81 7.32 -2.04 -15.13
C ARG A 81 7.30 -3.50 -14.71
N LEU A 82 6.19 -4.21 -14.86
CA LEU A 82 5.99 -5.56 -14.34
C LEU A 82 6.25 -6.66 -15.37
N LEU A 83 6.25 -6.36 -16.68
CA LEU A 83 6.47 -7.39 -17.72
C LEU A 83 7.82 -8.07 -17.53
N ARG A 84 8.90 -7.28 -17.46
CA ARG A 84 10.26 -7.82 -17.28
C ARG A 84 10.40 -8.57 -15.94
N ASP A 85 9.74 -8.08 -14.88
CA ASP A 85 9.71 -8.72 -13.57
C ASP A 85 9.06 -10.11 -13.62
N ALA A 86 7.84 -10.20 -14.15
CA ALA A 86 7.08 -11.43 -14.23
C ALA A 86 7.76 -12.46 -15.14
N ILE A 87 8.34 -12.03 -16.27
CA ILE A 87 9.09 -12.90 -17.17
C ILE A 87 10.30 -13.51 -16.49
N ASN A 88 11.10 -12.67 -15.82
CA ASN A 88 12.29 -13.13 -15.10
C ASN A 88 11.91 -14.07 -13.95
N ASN A 89 10.88 -13.71 -13.18
CA ASN A 89 10.49 -14.48 -12.00
C ASN A 89 9.76 -15.78 -12.33
N LEU A 90 9.17 -15.93 -13.52
CA LEU A 90 8.62 -17.22 -13.98
C LEU A 90 9.60 -18.03 -14.84
N ASP A 91 10.77 -17.47 -15.18
CA ASP A 91 11.79 -18.10 -16.02
C ASP A 91 11.27 -18.48 -17.43
N VAL A 92 10.48 -17.58 -18.03
CA VAL A 92 9.79 -17.81 -19.32
C VAL A 92 10.32 -16.96 -20.47
N GLY A 93 11.39 -16.19 -20.24
CA GLY A 93 11.91 -15.20 -21.20
C GLY A 93 12.24 -15.77 -22.57
N ALA A 94 13.01 -16.85 -22.61
CA ALA A 94 13.42 -17.47 -23.88
C ALA A 94 12.21 -17.98 -24.70
N ALA A 95 11.20 -18.54 -24.03
CA ALA A 95 10.01 -19.06 -24.70
C ALA A 95 9.13 -17.94 -25.27
N LEU A 96 8.92 -16.86 -24.50
CA LEU A 96 8.17 -15.67 -24.93
C LEU A 96 8.87 -14.93 -26.06
N GLU A 97 10.17 -14.71 -25.95
CA GLU A 97 10.98 -14.04 -26.98
C GLU A 97 10.94 -14.83 -28.30
N ALA A 98 11.08 -16.16 -28.25
CA ALA A 98 10.98 -17.00 -29.42
C ALA A 98 9.57 -17.01 -30.05
N ALA A 99 8.50 -16.89 -29.25
CA ALA A 99 7.13 -16.80 -29.73
C ALA A 99 6.88 -15.46 -30.46
N LEU A 100 7.24 -14.33 -29.82
CA LEU A 100 7.08 -13.00 -30.39
C LEU A 100 7.89 -12.79 -31.68
N ARG A 101 9.08 -13.36 -31.76
CA ARG A 101 9.92 -13.30 -32.98
C ARG A 101 9.25 -13.92 -34.21
N ARG A 102 8.34 -14.88 -34.05
CA ARG A 102 7.58 -15.45 -35.19
C ARG A 102 6.68 -14.42 -35.86
N HIS A 103 6.27 -13.41 -35.10
CA HIS A 103 5.39 -12.33 -35.54
C HIS A 103 6.16 -11.03 -35.81
N GLY A 104 7.49 -11.09 -35.80
CA GLY A 104 8.35 -9.94 -36.11
C GLY A 104 8.50 -8.93 -34.96
N TYR A 105 8.19 -9.32 -33.72
CA TYR A 105 8.33 -8.45 -32.55
C TYR A 105 9.53 -8.83 -31.68
N ASP A 106 10.22 -7.82 -31.15
CA ASP A 106 11.22 -7.97 -30.11
C ASP A 106 10.59 -7.74 -28.73
N LEU A 107 10.94 -8.59 -27.76
CA LEU A 107 10.38 -8.51 -26.41
C LEU A 107 10.83 -7.25 -25.66
N SER A 108 12.05 -6.75 -25.90
CA SER A 108 12.55 -5.52 -25.27
C SER A 108 11.76 -4.32 -25.76
N ASP A 109 11.55 -4.21 -27.08
CA ASP A 109 10.79 -3.10 -27.68
C ASP A 109 9.35 -3.05 -27.15
N LEU A 110 8.69 -4.21 -27.04
CA LEU A 110 7.35 -4.29 -26.43
C LEU A 110 7.38 -3.93 -24.94
N GLY A 111 8.42 -4.33 -24.20
CA GLY A 111 8.59 -3.96 -22.80
C GLY A 111 8.86 -2.47 -22.56
N ASP A 112 9.28 -1.73 -23.59
CA ASP A 112 9.47 -0.28 -23.52
C ASP A 112 8.17 0.51 -23.75
N LEU A 113 7.10 -0.15 -24.19
CA LEU A 113 5.75 0.40 -24.26
C LEU A 113 5.04 0.42 -22.90
N GLU A 114 5.51 -0.37 -21.93
CA GLU A 114 4.91 -0.41 -20.59
C GLU A 114 5.24 0.88 -19.82
N PRO A 115 4.22 1.66 -19.39
CA PRO A 115 4.46 2.81 -18.54
C PRO A 115 4.86 2.36 -17.14
N ASP A 116 5.72 3.13 -16.48
CA ASP A 116 6.00 2.93 -15.07
C ASP A 116 4.76 3.26 -14.22
N ALA A 117 4.43 2.39 -13.26
CA ALA A 117 3.30 2.61 -12.37
C ALA A 117 3.60 3.77 -11.41
N ALA A 118 2.86 4.86 -11.54
CA ALA A 118 3.08 6.10 -10.79
C ALA A 118 2.48 6.03 -9.37
N LEU A 119 2.97 5.08 -8.57
CA LEU A 119 2.44 4.72 -7.24
C LEU A 119 3.41 5.06 -6.10
N GLY A 120 4.55 5.65 -6.39
CA GLY A 120 5.58 6.03 -5.42
C GLY A 120 6.53 7.05 -6.02
N ASN A 121 7.37 7.64 -5.17
CA ASN A 121 8.33 8.67 -5.53
C ASN A 121 9.76 8.21 -5.22
N GLY A 122 10.04 7.86 -3.96
CA GLY A 122 11.41 7.75 -3.46
C GLY A 122 11.84 6.36 -2.97
N GLY A 123 12.89 6.38 -2.14
CA GLY A 123 13.45 5.18 -1.51
C GLY A 123 12.45 4.42 -0.63
N LEU A 124 11.51 5.13 0.01
CA LEU A 124 10.44 4.53 0.82
C LEU A 124 9.56 3.59 -0.01
N GLY A 125 9.05 4.09 -1.15
CA GLY A 125 8.23 3.32 -2.07
C GLY A 125 9.01 2.21 -2.79
N ARG A 126 10.29 2.43 -3.12
CA ARG A 126 11.12 1.41 -3.75
C ARG A 126 11.48 0.28 -2.79
N LEU A 127 11.69 0.58 -1.51
CA LEU A 127 11.86 -0.42 -0.46
C LEU A 127 10.60 -1.30 -0.33
N ALA A 128 9.42 -0.68 -0.27
CA ALA A 128 8.15 -1.40 -0.20
C ALA A 128 7.97 -2.37 -1.39
N ALA A 129 8.30 -1.94 -2.60
CA ALA A 129 8.29 -2.79 -3.79
C ALA A 129 9.30 -3.96 -3.70
N CYS A 130 10.54 -3.69 -3.25
CA CYS A 130 11.55 -4.74 -3.03
C CYS A 130 11.12 -5.76 -1.95
N PHE A 131 10.42 -5.32 -0.91
CA PHE A 131 9.85 -6.19 0.11
C PHE A 131 8.74 -7.08 -0.44
N MET A 132 7.79 -6.54 -1.20
CA MET A 132 6.70 -7.35 -1.77
C MET A 132 7.23 -8.50 -2.63
N GLU A 133 8.22 -8.23 -3.46
CA GLU A 133 8.84 -9.24 -4.33
C GLU A 133 9.73 -10.22 -3.54
N SER A 134 10.40 -9.77 -2.47
CA SER A 134 11.19 -10.65 -1.59
C SER A 134 10.32 -11.55 -0.71
N LEU A 135 9.21 -11.03 -0.17
CA LEU A 135 8.23 -11.82 0.57
C LEU A 135 7.66 -12.93 -0.33
N ALA A 136 7.34 -12.62 -1.58
CA ALA A 136 6.89 -13.61 -2.54
C ALA A 136 8.00 -14.64 -2.85
N SER A 137 9.23 -14.18 -3.10
CA SER A 137 10.38 -15.07 -3.40
C SER A 137 10.75 -16.00 -2.24
N LEU A 138 10.53 -15.56 -1.00
CA LEU A 138 10.77 -16.35 0.21
C LEU A 138 9.59 -17.27 0.57
N ASP A 139 8.48 -17.22 -0.18
CA ASP A 139 7.23 -17.92 0.10
C ASP A 139 6.53 -17.47 1.40
N ILE A 140 6.68 -16.19 1.74
CA ILE A 140 6.00 -15.57 2.87
C ILE A 140 4.67 -14.97 2.37
N PRO A 141 3.51 -15.41 2.90
CA PRO A 141 2.22 -14.88 2.49
C PRO A 141 2.07 -13.43 2.93
N ALA A 142 1.89 -12.54 1.96
CA ALA A 142 1.81 -11.10 2.23
C ALA A 142 0.84 -10.36 1.32
N TYR A 143 0.32 -9.26 1.87
CA TYR A 143 -0.37 -8.21 1.14
C TYR A 143 0.39 -6.90 1.31
N GLY A 144 0.56 -6.16 0.23
CA GLY A 144 0.86 -4.73 0.27
C GLY A 144 -0.45 -3.96 0.19
N TYR A 145 -0.61 -2.90 0.96
CA TYR A 145 -1.76 -2.01 0.90
C TYR A 145 -1.32 -0.56 0.67
N GLY A 146 -1.94 0.09 -0.30
CA GLY A 146 -1.69 1.50 -0.62
C GLY A 146 -2.84 2.14 -1.39
N ILE A 147 -2.59 3.31 -1.98
CA ILE A 147 -3.56 4.05 -2.79
C ILE A 147 -3.29 3.83 -4.27
N ARG A 148 -4.34 3.68 -5.08
CA ARG A 148 -4.22 3.61 -6.54
C ARG A 148 -4.16 5.02 -7.13
N TYR A 149 -2.99 5.65 -7.08
CA TYR A 149 -2.83 7.01 -7.60
C TYR A 149 -3.03 7.10 -9.11
N VAL A 150 -3.84 8.06 -9.53
CA VAL A 150 -4.12 8.29 -10.96
C VAL A 150 -2.96 8.98 -11.66
N ASN A 151 -2.35 9.98 -11.01
CA ASN A 151 -1.33 10.85 -11.61
C ASN A 151 0.02 10.83 -10.88
N GLY A 152 0.21 9.92 -9.91
CA GLY A 152 1.43 9.82 -9.12
C GLY A 152 1.85 11.14 -8.49
N MET A 153 3.15 11.43 -8.47
CA MET A 153 3.68 12.71 -8.00
C MET A 153 3.70 13.73 -9.16
N PHE A 154 4.63 13.58 -10.10
CA PHE A 154 4.66 14.29 -11.38
C PHE A 154 5.67 13.63 -12.33
N ARG A 155 5.46 13.84 -13.63
CA ARG A 155 6.44 13.61 -14.69
C ARG A 155 7.29 14.86 -14.88
N GLN A 156 8.60 14.72 -14.70
CA GLN A 156 9.55 15.82 -14.89
C GLN A 156 9.79 16.08 -16.39
N ARG A 157 9.73 17.35 -16.80
CA ARG A 157 10.24 17.84 -18.08
C ARG A 157 11.20 19.00 -17.84
N ILE A 158 12.27 19.09 -18.62
CA ILE A 158 13.19 20.22 -18.56
C ILE A 158 12.89 21.18 -19.70
N GLU A 159 12.55 22.43 -19.38
CA GLU A 159 12.30 23.51 -20.34
C GLU A 159 13.18 24.70 -20.00
N ASN A 160 13.99 25.16 -20.96
CA ASN A 160 14.89 26.30 -20.80
C ASN A 160 15.81 26.21 -19.55
N GLY A 161 16.21 25.00 -19.17
CA GLY A 161 17.06 24.75 -17.99
C GLY A 161 16.30 24.64 -16.66
N TRP A 162 14.97 24.73 -16.67
CA TRP A 162 14.13 24.65 -15.48
C TRP A 162 13.24 23.41 -15.48
N GLN A 163 12.94 22.91 -14.27
CA GLN A 163 11.96 21.85 -14.09
C GLN A 163 10.55 22.37 -14.36
N VAL A 164 9.79 21.58 -15.12
CA VAL A 164 8.35 21.70 -15.31
C VAL A 164 7.68 20.39 -14.92
N GLU A 165 6.63 20.49 -14.11
CA GLU A 165 5.91 19.37 -13.53
C GLU A 165 4.64 19.11 -14.34
N LEU A 166 4.50 17.88 -14.85
CA LEU A 166 3.32 17.44 -15.61
C LEU A 166 2.67 16.24 -14.90
N PRO A 167 1.36 16.04 -15.02
CA PRO A 167 0.74 14.84 -14.45
C PRO A 167 1.25 13.57 -15.16
N GLU A 168 1.40 12.49 -14.40
CA GLU A 168 1.59 11.16 -14.99
C GLU A 168 0.30 10.68 -15.63
N THR A 169 0.42 9.90 -16.71
CA THR A 169 -0.70 9.45 -17.54
C THR A 169 -0.75 7.92 -17.67
N TRP A 170 -0.13 7.20 -16.73
CA TRP A 170 0.10 5.74 -16.81
C TRP A 170 -1.18 4.89 -16.92
N LEU A 171 -2.33 5.41 -16.45
CA LEU A 171 -3.64 4.75 -16.53
C LEU A 171 -4.50 5.16 -17.73
N SER A 172 -4.03 6.05 -18.62
CA SER A 172 -4.86 6.61 -19.70
C SER A 172 -5.40 5.57 -20.67
N HIS A 173 -4.76 4.41 -20.75
CA HIS A 173 -5.16 3.27 -21.58
C HIS A 173 -5.41 2.00 -20.75
N GLY A 174 -5.71 2.17 -19.46
CA GLY A 174 -5.84 1.09 -18.49
C GLY A 174 -4.49 0.49 -18.06
N ASN A 175 -4.54 -0.46 -17.14
CA ASN A 175 -3.38 -1.21 -16.68
C ASN A 175 -3.66 -2.72 -16.77
N PRO A 176 -3.03 -3.48 -17.68
CA PRO A 176 -3.33 -4.89 -17.90
C PRO A 176 -2.94 -5.80 -16.74
N TRP A 177 -2.27 -5.31 -15.71
CA TRP A 177 -1.86 -6.09 -14.54
C TRP A 177 -2.89 -6.13 -13.42
N GLU A 178 -3.89 -5.24 -13.45
CA GLU A 178 -4.77 -5.02 -12.32
C GLU A 178 -6.09 -5.80 -12.41
N PHE A 179 -6.64 -6.13 -11.24
CA PHE A 179 -7.91 -6.84 -11.07
C PHE A 179 -8.82 -6.06 -10.13
N ASP A 180 -9.97 -5.61 -10.64
CA ASP A 180 -11.00 -5.02 -9.79
C ASP A 180 -11.61 -6.07 -8.85
N ARG A 181 -11.81 -5.70 -7.58
CA ARG A 181 -12.41 -6.54 -6.53
C ARG A 181 -13.63 -5.86 -5.96
N ARG A 182 -14.73 -5.87 -6.73
CA ARG A 182 -16.00 -5.22 -6.36
C ARG A 182 -16.58 -5.75 -5.05
N GLU A 183 -16.27 -7.00 -4.71
CA GLU A 183 -16.65 -7.63 -3.45
C GLU A 183 -15.86 -7.09 -2.23
N SER A 184 -14.79 -6.34 -2.46
CA SER A 184 -13.94 -5.72 -1.44
C SER A 184 -14.09 -4.20 -1.54
N ALA A 185 -15.24 -3.70 -1.10
CA ALA A 185 -15.58 -2.28 -1.04
C ALA A 185 -15.96 -1.89 0.40
N TYR A 186 -15.41 -0.77 0.90
CA TYR A 186 -15.54 -0.34 2.29
C TYR A 186 -15.97 1.12 2.38
N ARG A 187 -16.79 1.43 3.37
CA ARG A 187 -17.24 2.81 3.63
C ARG A 187 -16.25 3.49 4.57
N ILE A 188 -15.74 4.63 4.16
CA ILE A 188 -14.79 5.43 4.93
C ILE A 188 -15.46 6.75 5.30
N GLY A 189 -15.61 6.98 6.60
CA GLY A 189 -16.25 8.17 7.15
C GLY A 189 -15.27 9.33 7.36
N PHE A 190 -15.76 10.57 7.26
CA PHE A 190 -15.03 11.78 7.65
C PHE A 190 -15.95 12.76 8.38
N GLY A 191 -15.38 13.46 9.36
CA GLY A 191 -16.06 14.46 10.17
C GLY A 191 -17.21 13.90 10.99
N GLY A 192 -18.24 14.71 11.19
CA GLY A 192 -19.45 14.32 11.89
C GLY A 192 -19.32 14.34 13.41
N GLU A 193 -20.10 13.52 14.08
CA GLU A 193 -20.27 13.58 15.53
C GLU A 193 -20.17 12.20 16.19
N VAL A 194 -19.76 12.21 17.45
CA VAL A 194 -19.70 11.01 18.29
C VAL A 194 -20.76 11.14 19.37
N THR A 195 -21.67 10.17 19.41
CA THR A 195 -22.77 10.12 20.37
C THR A 195 -22.64 8.90 21.27
N SER A 196 -22.80 9.10 22.58
CA SER A 196 -22.86 7.99 23.55
C SER A 196 -24.30 7.47 23.65
N HIS A 197 -24.49 6.16 23.50
CA HIS A 197 -25.76 5.48 23.68
C HIS A 197 -25.59 4.34 24.69
N GLY A 198 -26.05 4.57 25.92
CA GLY A 198 -25.83 3.62 27.02
C GLY A 198 -24.34 3.41 27.27
N ASP A 199 -23.90 2.15 27.24
CA ASP A 199 -22.50 1.75 27.39
C ASP A 199 -21.69 1.83 26.07
N GLY A 200 -22.34 2.12 24.95
CA GLY A 200 -21.72 2.17 23.62
C GLY A 200 -21.43 3.57 23.09
N VAL A 201 -20.44 3.68 22.20
CA VAL A 201 -20.10 4.90 21.48
C VAL A 201 -20.37 4.69 19.99
N VAL A 202 -21.10 5.62 19.35
CA VAL A 202 -21.40 5.57 17.92
C VAL A 202 -20.86 6.83 17.25
N TRP A 203 -20.02 6.62 16.22
CA TRP A 203 -19.58 7.70 15.34
C TRP A 203 -20.49 7.78 14.11
N LYS A 204 -21.10 8.95 13.89
CA LYS A 204 -21.89 9.27 12.71
C LYS A 204 -21.07 10.22 11.83
N PRO A 205 -20.41 9.72 10.76
CA PRO A 205 -19.61 10.58 9.90
C PRO A 205 -20.49 11.56 9.12
N ALA A 206 -19.97 12.77 8.87
CA ALA A 206 -20.66 13.78 8.07
C ALA A 206 -20.54 13.51 6.56
N GLN A 207 -19.46 12.85 6.15
CA GLN A 207 -19.19 12.45 4.77
C GLN A 207 -18.77 10.99 4.74
N VAL A 208 -19.14 10.28 3.68
CA VAL A 208 -18.75 8.89 3.46
C VAL A 208 -18.30 8.72 2.01
N VAL A 209 -17.13 8.10 1.83
CA VAL A 209 -16.63 7.67 0.52
C VAL A 209 -16.54 6.15 0.47
N GLU A 210 -16.66 5.58 -0.72
CA GLU A 210 -16.39 4.16 -0.94
C GLU A 210 -14.93 3.95 -1.34
N ALA A 211 -14.23 3.06 -0.62
CA ALA A 211 -12.92 2.55 -0.97
C ALA A 211 -13.07 1.17 -1.63
N SER A 212 -12.75 1.07 -2.92
CA SER A 212 -12.84 -0.18 -3.68
C SER A 212 -11.44 -0.72 -3.99
N ALA A 213 -11.25 -2.03 -3.85
CA ALA A 213 -9.96 -2.68 -4.03
C ALA A 213 -9.63 -2.97 -5.50
N VAL A 214 -8.37 -2.71 -5.86
CA VAL A 214 -7.75 -3.09 -7.12
C VAL A 214 -6.47 -3.86 -6.82
N ASP A 215 -6.41 -5.13 -7.21
CA ASP A 215 -5.29 -6.02 -6.90
C ASP A 215 -4.29 -6.09 -8.07
N THR A 216 -3.00 -6.03 -7.75
CA THR A 216 -1.88 -6.27 -8.66
C THR A 216 -1.04 -7.45 -8.13
N PRO A 217 -0.80 -8.51 -8.93
CA PRO A 217 -0.03 -9.67 -8.47
C PRO A 217 1.47 -9.36 -8.40
N MET A 218 2.10 -9.75 -7.29
CA MET A 218 3.54 -9.60 -7.04
C MET A 218 4.22 -10.96 -7.11
N VAL A 219 4.86 -11.25 -8.25
CA VAL A 219 5.43 -12.57 -8.56
C VAL A 219 6.76 -12.77 -7.85
N GLY A 220 6.87 -13.85 -7.07
CA GLY A 220 8.12 -14.27 -6.44
C GLY A 220 9.01 -15.07 -7.39
N TRP A 221 10.30 -15.13 -7.09
CA TRP A 221 11.30 -15.87 -7.86
C TRP A 221 10.89 -17.34 -8.09
N ARG A 222 11.01 -17.78 -9.35
CA ARG A 222 10.58 -19.09 -9.88
C ARG A 222 9.11 -19.41 -9.63
N GLY A 223 8.25 -18.40 -9.61
CA GLY A 223 6.81 -18.56 -9.34
C GLY A 223 6.49 -19.20 -7.98
N LYS A 224 7.43 -19.18 -7.03
CA LYS A 224 7.30 -19.88 -5.73
C LYS A 224 6.03 -19.48 -4.97
N ARG A 225 5.70 -18.20 -5.06
CA ARG A 225 4.47 -17.58 -4.58
C ARG A 225 4.15 -16.35 -5.42
N VAL A 226 2.87 -16.03 -5.55
CA VAL A 226 2.41 -14.72 -5.99
C VAL A 226 1.66 -14.06 -4.82
N ASN A 227 2.18 -12.93 -4.36
CA ASN A 227 1.54 -12.09 -3.34
C ASN A 227 0.65 -11.03 -3.99
N THR A 228 -0.10 -10.29 -3.17
CA THR A 228 -1.03 -9.27 -3.66
C THR A 228 -0.58 -7.89 -3.23
N LEU A 229 -0.47 -6.95 -4.17
CA LEU A 229 -0.50 -5.52 -3.88
C LEU A 229 -1.93 -5.02 -4.09
N ARG A 230 -2.64 -4.70 -3.02
CA ARG A 230 -4.00 -4.18 -3.04
C ARG A 230 -3.96 -2.66 -2.93
N LEU A 231 -4.52 -1.98 -3.93
CA LEU A 231 -4.55 -0.53 -4.02
C LEU A 231 -6.00 -0.05 -3.95
N TRP A 232 -6.26 0.98 -3.16
CA TRP A 232 -7.60 1.54 -2.99
C TRP A 232 -7.87 2.63 -4.01
N THR A 233 -8.99 2.51 -4.73
CA THR A 233 -9.62 3.61 -5.48
C THR A 233 -10.79 4.18 -4.67
N ALA A 234 -11.14 5.44 -4.91
CA ALA A 234 -12.20 6.14 -4.18
C ALA A 234 -13.34 6.56 -5.10
N HIS A 235 -14.58 6.37 -4.65
CA HIS A 235 -15.81 6.78 -5.33
C HIS A 235 -16.78 7.43 -4.35
N ALA A 236 -17.58 8.37 -4.83
CA ALA A 236 -18.74 8.85 -4.09
C ALA A 236 -19.84 7.78 -4.04
N LEU A 237 -20.62 7.75 -2.97
CA LEU A 237 -21.78 6.85 -2.88
C LEU A 237 -22.88 7.22 -3.89
N ASP A 238 -23.05 8.51 -4.15
CA ASP A 238 -23.88 9.04 -5.22
C ASP A 238 -22.98 9.88 -6.16
N PRO A 239 -22.57 9.33 -7.31
CA PRO A 239 -21.58 9.97 -8.18
C PRO A 239 -22.14 11.20 -8.92
N ILE A 240 -23.47 11.34 -9.02
CA ILE A 240 -24.10 12.48 -9.69
C ILE A 240 -25.45 12.83 -9.09
N ARG A 241 -25.58 14.07 -8.62
CA ARG A 241 -26.86 14.64 -8.21
C ARG A 241 -27.69 15.03 -9.43
N LEU A 242 -28.55 14.13 -9.89
CA LEU A 242 -29.35 14.32 -11.11
C LEU A 242 -30.30 15.51 -11.04
N ASP A 243 -30.83 15.85 -9.86
CA ASP A 243 -31.66 17.03 -9.63
C ASP A 243 -30.89 18.32 -9.95
N ALA A 244 -29.68 18.47 -9.40
CA ALA A 244 -28.80 19.60 -9.64
C ALA A 244 -28.33 19.66 -11.10
N PHE A 245 -27.97 18.49 -11.68
CA PHE A 245 -27.53 18.41 -13.07
C PHE A 245 -28.62 18.83 -14.05
N ASN A 246 -29.86 18.34 -13.86
CA ASN A 246 -31.00 18.68 -14.69
C ASN A 246 -31.44 20.15 -14.50
N ALA A 247 -31.13 20.75 -13.35
CA ALA A 247 -31.32 22.17 -13.09
C ALA A 247 -30.22 23.07 -13.70
N GLY A 248 -29.20 22.49 -14.35
CA GLY A 248 -28.12 23.21 -15.03
C GLY A 248 -26.85 23.41 -14.19
N ASP A 249 -26.81 22.96 -12.93
CA ASP A 249 -25.61 22.98 -12.09
C ASP A 249 -24.75 21.73 -12.33
N HIS A 250 -24.10 21.68 -13.49
CA HIS A 250 -23.29 20.53 -13.88
C HIS A 250 -22.04 20.32 -13.01
N VAL A 251 -21.51 21.40 -12.41
CA VAL A 251 -20.31 21.32 -11.56
C VAL A 251 -20.68 20.89 -10.15
N GLY A 252 -21.67 21.52 -9.52
CA GLY A 252 -22.15 21.14 -8.19
C GLY A 252 -22.73 19.73 -8.16
N ALA A 253 -23.31 19.27 -9.27
CA ALA A 253 -23.81 17.91 -9.40
C ALA A 253 -22.73 16.82 -9.24
N LEU A 254 -21.44 17.15 -9.43
CA LEU A 254 -20.30 16.22 -9.39
C LEU A 254 -19.37 16.48 -8.19
N GLU A 255 -19.74 17.36 -7.25
CA GLU A 255 -18.87 17.80 -6.16
C GLU A 255 -18.35 16.62 -5.30
N GLU A 256 -19.23 15.69 -4.93
CA GLU A 256 -18.86 14.56 -4.07
C GLU A 256 -17.92 13.58 -4.80
N GLU A 257 -18.15 13.31 -6.09
CA GLU A 257 -17.25 12.47 -6.88
C GLU A 257 -15.90 13.15 -7.07
N ALA A 258 -15.86 14.47 -7.31
CA ALA A 258 -14.61 15.22 -7.36
C ALA A 258 -13.85 15.16 -6.03
N ARG A 259 -14.57 15.25 -4.90
CA ARG A 259 -13.99 15.15 -3.55
C ARG A 259 -13.45 13.74 -3.28
N ALA A 260 -14.16 12.68 -3.67
CA ALA A 260 -13.68 11.30 -3.55
C ALA A 260 -12.45 11.07 -4.44
N ALA A 261 -12.51 11.46 -5.71
CA ALA A 261 -11.43 11.30 -6.67
C ALA A 261 -10.15 12.08 -6.29
N SER A 262 -10.27 13.15 -5.50
CA SER A 262 -9.11 13.89 -4.98
C SER A 262 -8.22 13.05 -4.07
N LEU A 263 -8.78 12.08 -3.33
CA LEU A 263 -8.05 11.19 -2.42
C LEU A 263 -7.06 10.29 -3.14
N VAL A 264 -7.34 9.96 -4.40
CA VAL A 264 -6.53 9.01 -5.18
C VAL A 264 -5.86 9.68 -6.38
N ARG A 265 -5.85 11.01 -6.42
CA ARG A 265 -5.36 11.75 -7.59
C ARG A 265 -3.83 11.82 -7.63
N VAL A 266 -3.23 12.43 -6.61
CA VAL A 266 -1.80 12.70 -6.53
C VAL A 266 -1.19 12.16 -5.23
N LEU A 267 0.07 11.73 -5.33
CA LEU A 267 0.91 11.34 -4.20
C LEU A 267 1.51 12.60 -3.55
N TYR A 268 1.41 12.71 -2.23
CA TYR A 268 1.87 13.86 -1.43
C TYR A 268 1.40 15.22 -1.96
N PRO A 269 0.08 15.49 -1.93
CA PRO A 269 -0.42 16.82 -2.21
C PRO A 269 0.24 17.83 -1.26
N ALA A 270 0.53 19.03 -1.77
CA ALA A 270 1.16 20.08 -0.97
C ALA A 270 0.31 20.41 0.27
N ASP A 271 0.94 20.39 1.44
CA ASP A 271 0.32 20.58 2.76
C ASP A 271 0.70 21.90 3.42
N SER A 272 1.21 22.85 2.64
CA SER A 272 1.51 24.22 3.08
C SER A 272 0.26 25.06 3.38
N SER A 273 -0.93 24.56 3.00
CA SER A 273 -2.22 25.20 3.27
C SER A 273 -3.10 24.31 4.16
N PRO A 274 -4.07 24.88 4.91
CA PRO A 274 -5.00 24.09 5.71
C PRO A 274 -5.79 23.04 4.90
N ALA A 275 -6.18 23.39 3.67
CA ALA A 275 -6.86 22.45 2.76
C ALA A 275 -5.94 21.30 2.31
N GLY A 276 -4.66 21.60 2.10
CA GLY A 276 -3.64 20.60 1.77
C GLY A 276 -3.38 19.63 2.93
N GLN A 277 -3.25 20.15 4.15
CA GLN A 277 -3.14 19.33 5.37
C GLN A 277 -4.35 18.41 5.55
N GLU A 278 -5.55 18.95 5.37
CA GLU A 278 -6.77 18.15 5.44
C GLU A 278 -6.80 17.06 4.37
N LEU A 279 -6.46 17.36 3.11
CA LEU A 279 -6.43 16.36 2.05
C LEU A 279 -5.42 15.24 2.36
N ARG A 280 -4.21 15.57 2.82
CA ARG A 280 -3.19 14.59 3.17
C ARG A 280 -3.64 13.68 4.33
N LEU A 281 -4.18 14.24 5.41
CA LEU A 281 -4.75 13.44 6.51
C LEU A 281 -5.93 12.57 6.04
N ARG A 282 -6.77 13.08 5.14
CA ARG A 282 -7.87 12.30 4.54
C ARG A 282 -7.34 11.13 3.72
N GLN A 283 -6.26 11.30 2.95
CA GLN A 283 -5.61 10.21 2.20
C GLN A 283 -5.07 9.14 3.14
N GLU A 284 -4.33 9.56 4.18
CA GLU A 284 -3.73 8.65 5.17
C GLU A 284 -4.77 7.84 5.92
N TYR A 285 -5.85 8.49 6.37
CA TYR A 285 -6.97 7.78 6.99
C TYR A 285 -7.71 6.88 5.99
N PHE A 286 -7.97 7.35 4.78
CA PHE A 286 -8.70 6.61 3.75
C PHE A 286 -8.11 5.23 3.49
N PHE A 287 -6.82 5.17 3.16
CA PHE A 287 -6.20 3.89 2.82
C PHE A 287 -5.97 3.03 4.07
N SER A 288 -5.64 3.65 5.21
CA SER A 288 -5.46 2.93 6.47
C SER A 288 -6.76 2.25 6.88
N ALA A 289 -7.87 2.98 6.89
CA ALA A 289 -9.16 2.47 7.30
C ALA A 289 -9.70 1.39 6.36
N ALA A 290 -9.60 1.57 5.05
CA ALA A 290 -9.97 0.53 4.09
C ALA A 290 -9.14 -0.76 4.29
N SER A 291 -7.85 -0.61 4.53
CA SER A 291 -6.93 -1.74 4.75
C SER A 291 -7.24 -2.48 6.05
N ILE A 292 -7.46 -1.76 7.16
CA ILE A 292 -7.79 -2.39 8.44
C ILE A 292 -9.15 -3.07 8.39
N GLN A 293 -10.17 -2.44 7.79
CA GLN A 293 -11.48 -3.09 7.61
C GLN A 293 -11.37 -4.39 6.82
N ASP A 294 -10.59 -4.43 5.73
CA ASP A 294 -10.37 -5.65 4.96
C ASP A 294 -9.60 -6.71 5.74
N ILE A 295 -8.58 -6.33 6.50
CA ILE A 295 -7.82 -7.27 7.35
C ILE A 295 -8.72 -7.89 8.42
N VAL A 296 -9.48 -7.07 9.15
CA VAL A 296 -10.38 -7.53 10.22
C VAL A 296 -11.50 -8.39 9.63
N ARG A 297 -12.16 -7.95 8.56
CA ARG A 297 -13.20 -8.73 7.88
C ARG A 297 -12.70 -10.10 7.44
N ARG A 298 -11.53 -10.17 6.79
CA ARG A 298 -10.93 -11.45 6.40
C ARG A 298 -10.65 -12.32 7.62
N HIS A 299 -10.06 -11.76 8.68
CA HIS A 299 -9.77 -12.53 9.89
C HIS A 299 -11.04 -13.14 10.49
N VAL A 300 -12.10 -12.34 10.67
CA VAL A 300 -13.39 -12.81 11.19
C VAL A 300 -14.01 -13.86 10.27
N GLN A 301 -13.97 -13.66 8.95
CA GLN A 301 -14.51 -14.61 7.98
C GLN A 301 -13.89 -16.01 8.09
N TYR A 302 -12.59 -16.10 8.36
CA TYR A 302 -11.87 -17.39 8.39
C TYR A 302 -11.59 -17.94 9.79
N HIS A 303 -11.57 -17.09 10.82
CA HIS A 303 -11.15 -17.45 12.18
C HIS A 303 -12.19 -17.11 13.26
N GLY A 304 -13.24 -16.35 12.92
CA GLY A 304 -14.39 -16.07 13.80
C GLY A 304 -14.14 -15.02 14.88
N ASP A 305 -13.07 -15.15 15.67
CA ASP A 305 -12.80 -14.30 16.83
C ASP A 305 -11.68 -13.29 16.57
N VAL A 306 -11.99 -12.00 16.67
CA VAL A 306 -11.04 -10.88 16.50
C VAL A 306 -9.92 -10.88 17.54
N ARG A 307 -10.10 -11.51 18.70
CA ARG A 307 -9.05 -11.61 19.75
C ARG A 307 -7.81 -12.33 19.24
N THR A 308 -7.99 -13.27 18.32
CA THR A 308 -6.91 -14.07 17.71
C THR A 308 -6.25 -13.38 16.51
N LEU A 309 -6.61 -12.12 16.21
CA LEU A 309 -6.09 -11.40 15.02
C LEU A 309 -4.56 -11.41 14.97
N HIS A 310 -3.91 -11.11 16.09
CA HIS A 310 -2.46 -11.05 16.20
C HIS A 310 -1.75 -12.39 15.93
N GLU A 311 -2.46 -13.53 16.01
CA GLU A 311 -1.91 -14.84 15.68
C GLU A 311 -1.87 -15.10 14.17
N LYS A 312 -2.76 -14.45 13.41
CA LYS A 312 -2.95 -14.67 11.96
C LYS A 312 -2.61 -13.46 11.10
N ALA A 313 -2.42 -12.29 11.69
CA ALA A 313 -2.04 -11.05 11.04
C ALA A 313 -0.81 -10.40 11.70
N ALA A 314 0.11 -9.90 10.88
CA ALA A 314 1.14 -8.95 11.27
C ALA A 314 1.02 -7.71 10.38
N ILE A 315 0.70 -6.56 10.95
CA ILE A 315 0.54 -5.29 10.24
C ILE A 315 1.82 -4.49 10.41
N GLN A 316 2.48 -4.14 9.31
CA GLN A 316 3.67 -3.31 9.31
C GLN A 316 3.34 -1.91 8.81
N LEU A 317 3.60 -0.91 9.64
CA LEU A 317 3.48 0.51 9.31
C LEU A 317 4.80 0.99 8.68
N ASN A 318 4.75 1.38 7.40
CA ASN A 318 5.89 1.93 6.69
C ASN A 318 5.94 3.46 6.85
N ASP A 319 6.75 3.93 7.80
CA ASP A 319 6.73 5.30 8.32
C ASP A 319 5.42 5.63 9.07
N THR A 320 5.20 6.91 9.36
CA THR A 320 4.11 7.46 10.16
C THR A 320 2.80 7.64 9.38
N HIS A 321 2.83 7.62 8.05
CA HIS A 321 1.64 7.81 7.22
C HIS A 321 0.46 6.86 7.56
N PRO A 322 0.67 5.54 7.81
CA PRO A 322 -0.40 4.66 8.27
C PRO A 322 -0.60 4.64 9.79
N ALA A 323 -0.01 5.53 10.59
CA ALA A 323 -0.05 5.44 12.05
C ALA A 323 -1.47 5.54 12.63
N VAL A 324 -2.39 6.21 11.94
CA VAL A 324 -3.82 6.26 12.31
C VAL A 324 -4.48 4.88 12.28
N ALA A 325 -3.90 3.89 11.59
CA ALA A 325 -4.34 2.49 11.62
C ALA A 325 -4.37 1.90 13.03
N VAL A 326 -3.51 2.38 13.95
CA VAL A 326 -3.56 1.98 15.38
C VAL A 326 -4.90 2.37 15.98
N ALA A 327 -5.32 3.63 15.81
CA ALA A 327 -6.58 4.12 16.36
C ALA A 327 -7.78 3.51 15.66
N GLU A 328 -7.72 3.29 14.34
CA GLU A 328 -8.80 2.64 13.59
C GLU A 328 -8.98 1.17 13.97
N LEU A 329 -7.89 0.41 14.19
CA LEU A 329 -8.01 -0.97 14.63
C LEU A 329 -8.66 -1.04 16.02
N VAL A 330 -8.24 -0.20 16.96
CA VAL A 330 -8.91 -0.09 18.26
C VAL A 330 -10.38 0.30 18.10
N ARG A 331 -10.70 1.25 17.20
CA ARG A 331 -12.08 1.66 16.91
C ARG A 331 -12.93 0.48 16.46
N LEU A 332 -12.49 -0.30 15.47
CA LEU A 332 -13.23 -1.45 14.99
C LEU A 332 -13.41 -2.51 16.08
N LEU A 333 -12.35 -2.80 16.83
CA LEU A 333 -12.41 -3.81 17.89
C LEU A 333 -13.37 -3.41 19.02
N VAL A 334 -13.40 -2.14 19.42
CA VAL A 334 -14.29 -1.63 20.48
C VAL A 334 -15.70 -1.38 19.94
N ASP A 335 -15.84 -0.55 18.91
CA ASP A 335 -17.13 -0.02 18.48
C ASP A 335 -17.94 -1.05 17.67
N GLU A 336 -17.26 -1.94 16.90
CA GLU A 336 -17.94 -2.91 16.02
C GLU A 336 -17.87 -4.35 16.54
N HIS A 337 -16.85 -4.69 17.33
CA HIS A 337 -16.68 -6.02 17.92
C HIS A 337 -16.87 -6.08 19.44
N ALA A 338 -17.20 -4.95 20.08
CA ALA A 338 -17.54 -4.86 21.50
C ALA A 338 -16.45 -5.40 22.45
N LEU A 339 -15.18 -5.21 22.10
CA LEU A 339 -14.07 -5.45 23.03
C LEU A 339 -13.94 -4.29 24.01
N GLU A 340 -13.52 -4.60 25.23
CA GLU A 340 -13.06 -3.58 26.17
C GLU A 340 -11.82 -2.87 25.63
N PHE A 341 -11.67 -1.58 25.94
CA PHE A 341 -10.59 -0.76 25.38
C PHE A 341 -9.19 -1.34 25.64
N ASP A 342 -8.91 -1.79 26.87
CA ASP A 342 -7.60 -2.34 27.24
C ASP A 342 -7.32 -3.66 26.48
N GLU A 343 -8.36 -4.48 26.23
CA GLU A 343 -8.26 -5.71 25.43
C GLU A 343 -8.00 -5.39 23.96
N ALA A 344 -8.75 -4.47 23.37
CA ALA A 344 -8.59 -4.02 21.99
C ALA A 344 -7.20 -3.42 21.73
N LEU A 345 -6.68 -2.63 22.67
CA LEU A 345 -5.35 -2.04 22.58
C LEU A 345 -4.25 -3.12 22.63
N GLU A 346 -4.42 -4.17 23.44
CA GLU A 346 -3.44 -5.26 23.50
C GLU A 346 -3.41 -6.08 22.20
N VAL A 347 -4.58 -6.45 21.66
CA VAL A 347 -4.67 -7.11 20.34
C VAL A 347 -4.02 -6.24 19.26
N THR A 348 -4.26 -4.93 19.29
CA THR A 348 -3.64 -3.97 18.37
C THR A 348 -2.12 -3.98 18.51
N ARG A 349 -1.58 -3.86 19.72
CA ARG A 349 -0.13 -3.86 19.99
C ARG A 349 0.55 -5.12 19.47
N GLN A 350 -0.03 -6.29 19.74
CA GLN A 350 0.51 -7.58 19.29
C GLN A 350 0.43 -7.77 17.77
N THR A 351 -0.48 -7.08 17.10
CA THR A 351 -0.65 -7.17 15.64
C THR A 351 0.28 -6.21 14.90
N VAL A 352 0.58 -5.03 15.46
CA VAL A 352 1.23 -3.91 14.75
C VAL A 352 2.74 -3.82 15.01
N GLY A 353 3.52 -3.65 13.95
CA GLY A 353 4.93 -3.24 13.95
C GLY A 353 5.12 -1.90 13.22
N TYR A 354 6.13 -1.13 13.61
CA TYR A 354 6.41 0.21 13.05
C TYR A 354 7.86 0.34 12.56
N THR A 355 8.05 0.76 11.31
CA THR A 355 9.36 1.12 10.77
C THR A 355 9.48 2.64 10.68
N ASN A 356 10.51 3.21 11.30
CA ASN A 356 10.84 4.63 11.17
C ASN A 356 11.98 4.82 10.15
N HIS A 357 11.84 5.82 9.27
CA HIS A 357 12.84 6.17 8.25
C HIS A 357 13.48 7.55 8.44
N THR A 358 13.12 8.28 9.50
CA THR A 358 13.60 9.65 9.73
C THR A 358 14.04 9.89 11.17
N LEU A 359 15.18 10.56 11.31
CA LEU A 359 15.72 11.05 12.57
C LEU A 359 15.50 12.55 12.77
N LEU A 360 15.02 13.27 11.75
CA LEU A 360 14.78 14.70 11.82
C LEU A 360 13.45 14.96 12.55
N PRO A 361 13.45 15.58 13.74
CA PRO A 361 12.23 15.82 14.49
C PRO A 361 11.17 16.60 13.71
N GLU A 362 11.61 17.53 12.85
CA GLU A 362 10.75 18.34 11.98
C GLU A 362 10.09 17.53 10.84
N ALA A 363 10.64 16.36 10.52
CA ALA A 363 10.09 15.45 9.51
C ALA A 363 9.20 14.36 10.14
N LEU A 364 9.12 14.29 11.48
CA LEU A 364 8.15 13.42 12.15
C LEU A 364 6.77 14.04 12.02
N GLU A 365 5.88 13.29 11.39
CA GLU A 365 4.56 13.79 11.08
C GLU A 365 3.77 14.13 12.35
N SER A 366 3.15 15.31 12.30
CA SER A 366 2.21 15.75 13.32
C SER A 366 1.07 16.53 12.70
N TRP A 367 -0.11 16.42 13.28
CA TRP A 367 -1.33 17.04 12.77
C TRP A 367 -1.87 18.08 13.74
N PRO A 368 -2.35 19.26 13.29
CA PRO A 368 -3.01 20.20 14.18
C PRO A 368 -4.16 19.51 14.91
N LEU A 369 -4.21 19.64 16.22
CA LEU A 369 -5.23 19.00 17.05
C LEU A 369 -6.66 19.35 16.61
N PRO A 370 -7.00 20.64 16.29
CA PRO A 370 -8.35 20.98 15.84
C PRO A 370 -8.73 20.36 14.49
N LEU A 371 -7.75 20.14 13.60
CA LEU A 371 -7.99 19.44 12.33
C LEU A 371 -8.35 17.98 12.59
N PHE A 372 -7.58 17.31 13.45
CA PHE A 372 -7.80 15.90 13.78
C PHE A 372 -9.13 15.69 14.52
N GLU A 373 -9.46 16.55 15.49
CA GLU A 373 -10.74 16.53 16.22
C GLU A 373 -11.94 16.71 15.30
N ARG A 374 -11.86 17.66 14.36
CA ARG A 374 -12.95 17.91 13.40
C ARG A 374 -13.09 16.77 12.41
N LEU A 375 -11.98 16.23 11.90
CA LEU A 375 -12.01 15.26 10.81
C LEU A 375 -12.25 13.82 11.29
N LEU A 376 -11.68 13.45 12.44
CA LEU A 376 -11.68 12.09 12.98
C LEU A 376 -12.00 12.11 14.50
N PRO A 377 -13.20 12.60 14.89
CA PRO A 377 -13.52 12.85 16.30
C PRO A 377 -13.45 11.58 17.17
N ARG A 378 -13.86 10.42 16.63
CA ARG A 378 -13.80 9.16 17.36
C ARG A 378 -12.37 8.68 17.57
N HIS A 379 -11.53 8.78 16.54
CA HIS A 379 -10.11 8.45 16.62
C HIS A 379 -9.40 9.34 17.62
N MET A 380 -9.77 10.61 17.72
CA MET A 380 -9.20 11.50 18.71
C MET A 380 -9.50 11.05 20.14
N GLN A 381 -10.74 10.61 20.45
CA GLN A 381 -11.07 10.04 21.76
C GLN A 381 -10.22 8.81 22.08
N ILE A 382 -10.00 7.94 21.09
CA ILE A 382 -9.14 6.76 21.22
C ILE A 382 -7.68 7.17 21.46
N ILE A 383 -7.16 8.14 20.71
CA ILE A 383 -5.81 8.66 20.87
C ILE A 383 -5.61 9.27 22.26
N TYR A 384 -6.57 10.03 22.78
CA TYR A 384 -6.53 10.54 24.15
C TYR A 384 -6.51 9.40 25.19
N ALA A 385 -7.29 8.34 24.98
CA ALA A 385 -7.29 7.17 25.87
C ALA A 385 -5.93 6.43 25.84
N ILE A 386 -5.35 6.23 24.66
CA ILE A 386 -3.99 5.67 24.50
C ILE A 386 -2.96 6.58 25.19
N ASN A 387 -3.04 7.90 24.98
CA ASN A 387 -2.15 8.86 25.61
C ASN A 387 -2.22 8.77 27.13
N SER A 388 -3.42 8.81 27.70
CA SER A 388 -3.65 8.68 29.15
C SER A 388 -3.06 7.38 29.72
N ARG A 389 -3.17 6.26 29.01
CA ARG A 389 -2.56 4.99 29.41
C ARG A 389 -1.03 5.08 29.45
N VAL A 390 -0.42 5.56 28.37
CA VAL A 390 1.05 5.65 28.24
C VAL A 390 1.63 6.63 29.26
N LEU A 391 0.99 7.78 29.50
CA LEU A 391 1.45 8.74 30.51
C LEU A 391 1.34 8.18 31.93
N ARG A 392 0.33 7.37 32.24
CA ARG A 392 0.24 6.67 33.54
C ARG A 392 1.35 5.63 33.71
N GLU A 393 1.70 4.91 32.64
CA GLU A 393 2.81 3.95 32.64
C GLU A 393 4.15 4.69 32.86
N ALA A 394 4.38 5.81 32.18
CA ALA A 394 5.56 6.66 32.36
C ALA A 394 5.70 7.17 33.81
N ARG A 395 4.62 7.69 34.40
CA ARG A 395 4.60 8.14 35.81
C ARG A 395 4.88 7.01 36.78
N LYS A 396 4.28 5.83 36.56
CA LYS A 396 4.51 4.64 37.39
C LYS A 396 5.96 4.15 37.30
N ALA A 397 6.61 4.34 36.15
CA ALA A 397 8.02 4.06 35.95
C ALA A 397 8.96 5.11 36.59
N GLY A 398 8.42 6.19 37.15
CA GLY A 398 9.20 7.24 37.81
C GLY A 398 9.93 8.19 36.86
N LEU A 399 9.47 8.31 35.61
CA LEU A 399 10.02 9.29 34.66
C LEU A 399 9.65 10.71 35.08
N ASP A 400 10.52 11.67 34.79
CA ASP A 400 10.30 13.08 35.09
C ASP A 400 9.29 13.73 34.13
N ASP A 401 8.84 14.94 34.48
CA ASP A 401 7.82 15.66 33.71
C ASP A 401 8.28 15.98 32.27
N ALA A 402 9.58 16.18 32.05
CA ALA A 402 10.13 16.44 30.73
C ALA A 402 10.02 15.20 29.83
N ALA A 403 10.42 14.03 30.33
CA ALA A 403 10.28 12.76 29.62
C ALA A 403 8.80 12.40 29.38
N ILE A 404 7.92 12.63 30.36
CA ILE A 404 6.47 12.43 30.22
C ILE A 404 5.91 13.32 29.10
N SER A 405 6.34 14.59 29.02
CA SER A 405 5.94 15.51 27.94
C SER A 405 6.45 15.07 26.56
N ALA A 406 7.68 14.54 26.49
CA ALA A 406 8.23 13.99 25.24
C ALA A 406 7.51 12.70 24.79
N ILE A 407 7.08 11.87 25.74
CA ILE A 407 6.33 10.63 25.50
C ILE A 407 4.89 10.88 25.03
N SER A 408 4.28 11.99 25.47
CA SER A 408 2.90 12.33 25.12
C SER A 408 2.63 12.23 23.62
N LEU A 409 1.50 11.63 23.27
CA LEU A 409 0.98 11.60 21.90
C LEU A 409 0.45 12.98 21.46
N ILE A 410 0.25 13.88 22.42
CA ILE A 410 -0.20 15.25 22.18
C ILE A 410 0.93 16.20 22.54
N ASP A 411 1.34 17.00 21.56
CA ASP A 411 2.17 18.16 21.81
C ASP A 411 1.31 19.28 22.39
N GLU A 412 1.65 19.73 23.60
CA GLU A 412 0.98 20.84 24.28
C GLU A 412 1.74 22.18 24.06
N GLY A 413 2.86 22.16 23.32
CA GLY A 413 3.64 23.36 23.00
C GLY A 413 3.07 24.13 21.80
N GLY A 414 2.93 25.45 21.95
CA GLY A 414 2.45 26.32 20.87
C GLY A 414 1.05 25.92 20.39
N ASP A 415 0.91 25.72 19.08
CA ASP A 415 -0.30 25.14 18.50
C ASP A 415 -0.33 23.63 18.77
N ARG A 416 -1.29 23.16 19.57
CA ARG A 416 -1.40 21.75 19.97
C ARG A 416 -1.44 20.81 18.76
N ARG A 417 -0.70 19.70 18.81
CA ARG A 417 -0.61 18.73 17.69
C ARG A 417 -0.67 17.28 18.15
N VAL A 418 -1.17 16.40 17.29
CA VAL A 418 -1.07 14.94 17.46
C VAL A 418 0.26 14.47 16.88
N ARG A 419 1.08 13.75 17.66
CA ARG A 419 2.40 13.22 17.26
C ARG A 419 2.25 11.78 16.74
N MET A 420 2.30 11.61 15.42
CA MET A 420 1.99 10.33 14.77
C MET A 420 3.06 9.26 15.03
N ALA A 421 4.32 9.66 15.15
CA ALA A 421 5.43 8.78 15.55
C ALA A 421 5.20 8.16 16.93
N ASN A 422 4.74 8.95 17.90
CA ASN A 422 4.45 8.49 19.26
C ASN A 422 3.23 7.56 19.27
N LEU A 423 2.21 7.85 18.46
CA LEU A 423 1.05 6.97 18.28
C LEU A 423 1.47 5.61 17.71
N ALA A 424 2.27 5.59 16.63
CA ALA A 424 2.78 4.36 16.04
C ALA A 424 3.62 3.56 17.04
N PHE A 425 4.51 4.21 17.80
CA PHE A 425 5.33 3.56 18.82
C PHE A 425 4.49 2.95 19.95
N ALA A 426 3.51 3.70 20.46
CA ALA A 426 2.63 3.26 21.54
C ALA A 426 1.74 2.08 21.13
N GLY A 427 1.31 2.08 19.87
CA GLY A 427 0.46 1.05 19.26
C GLY A 427 1.19 -0.17 18.71
N ALA A 428 2.52 -0.19 18.68
CA ALA A 428 3.31 -1.30 18.12
C ALA A 428 4.03 -2.12 19.21
N HIS A 429 4.15 -3.43 19.00
CA HIS A 429 5.00 -4.31 19.83
C HIS A 429 6.48 -4.25 19.42
N SER A 430 6.77 -3.91 18.16
CA SER A 430 8.13 -3.83 17.62
C SER A 430 8.29 -2.56 16.81
N VAL A 431 9.38 -1.83 17.08
CA VAL A 431 9.76 -0.61 16.35
C VAL A 431 11.15 -0.80 15.78
N ASN A 432 11.37 -0.49 14.50
CA ASN A 432 12.70 -0.65 13.92
C ASN A 432 13.18 0.56 13.13
N GLY A 433 14.50 0.77 13.19
CA GLY A 433 15.22 1.60 12.24
C GLY A 433 15.69 0.80 11.02
N VAL A 434 16.25 1.52 10.06
CA VAL A 434 16.58 0.99 8.72
C VAL A 434 18.09 0.85 8.43
N ALA A 435 18.92 1.16 9.42
CA ALA A 435 20.36 0.92 9.45
C ALA A 435 20.85 0.89 10.90
N ALA A 436 22.00 0.27 11.15
CA ALA A 436 22.52 0.12 12.52
C ALA A 436 22.72 1.49 13.21
N LEU A 437 23.44 2.42 12.57
CA LEU A 437 23.65 3.77 13.11
C LEU A 437 22.33 4.53 13.29
N HIS A 438 21.43 4.43 12.31
CA HIS A 438 20.11 5.04 12.39
C HIS A 438 19.33 4.54 13.61
N THR A 439 19.32 3.23 13.83
CA THR A 439 18.62 2.60 14.97
C THR A 439 19.21 3.03 16.32
N GLU A 440 20.54 3.16 16.42
CA GLU A 440 21.17 3.66 17.65
C GLU A 440 20.84 5.13 17.89
N LEU A 441 20.85 5.96 16.86
CA LEU A 441 20.42 7.36 16.97
C LEU A 441 18.95 7.47 17.38
N MET A 442 18.05 6.64 16.84
CA MET A 442 16.65 6.62 17.26
C MET A 442 16.48 6.44 18.78
N LYS A 443 17.26 5.53 19.38
CA LYS A 443 17.25 5.27 20.82
C LYS A 443 17.82 6.43 21.64
N GLN A 444 18.70 7.24 21.07
CA GLN A 444 19.41 8.31 21.76
C GLN A 444 18.76 9.69 21.55
N THR A 445 17.98 9.86 20.48
CA THR A 445 17.35 11.13 20.08
C THR A 445 15.84 11.02 20.05
N VAL A 446 15.23 10.76 18.88
CA VAL A 446 13.78 10.91 18.61
C VAL A 446 12.89 10.05 19.49
N PHE A 447 13.36 8.87 19.91
CA PHE A 447 12.61 7.96 20.78
C PHE A 447 13.32 7.70 22.09
N LYS A 448 14.19 8.59 22.56
CA LYS A 448 14.95 8.40 23.81
C LYS A 448 14.06 8.06 25.00
N ASP A 449 13.05 8.89 25.28
CA ASP A 449 12.21 8.71 26.46
C ASP A 449 11.23 7.55 26.29
N LEU A 450 10.73 7.34 25.07
CA LEU A 450 9.94 6.15 24.72
C LEU A 450 10.75 4.84 24.83
N HIS A 451 12.05 4.87 24.51
CA HIS A 451 12.95 3.75 24.67
C HIS A 451 13.27 3.48 26.14
N ALA A 452 13.45 4.53 26.96
CA ALA A 452 13.60 4.39 28.39
C ALA A 452 12.37 3.72 29.03
N LEU A 453 11.16 4.07 28.57
CA LEU A 453 9.92 3.42 29.02
C LEU A 453 9.75 1.99 28.47
N TYR A 454 10.15 1.73 27.22
CA TYR A 454 9.98 0.45 26.54
C TYR A 454 11.29 -0.07 25.92
N PRO A 455 12.26 -0.52 26.73
CA PRO A 455 13.62 -0.81 26.26
C PRO A 455 13.70 -1.97 25.25
N ALA A 456 12.75 -2.90 25.28
CA ALA A 456 12.75 -4.07 24.40
C ALA A 456 12.14 -3.83 23.00
N LYS A 457 11.47 -2.69 22.75
CA LYS A 457 10.71 -2.47 21.50
C LYS A 457 11.60 -2.17 20.29
N ILE A 458 12.69 -1.40 20.48
CA ILE A 458 13.50 -0.89 19.37
C ILE A 458 14.50 -1.95 18.90
N ASN A 459 14.45 -2.30 17.62
CA ASN A 459 15.41 -3.19 16.95
C ASN A 459 15.88 -2.65 15.59
N ASN A 460 16.83 -3.33 14.95
CA ASN A 460 17.37 -2.93 13.65
C ASN A 460 16.91 -3.89 12.54
N LYS A 461 16.55 -3.32 11.38
CA LYS A 461 16.37 -4.03 10.11
C LYS A 461 17.03 -3.23 9.00
N THR A 462 18.30 -3.50 8.73
CA THR A 462 19.04 -2.80 7.67
C THR A 462 18.35 -3.03 6.32
N ASN A 463 18.09 -1.94 5.59
CA ASN A 463 17.46 -2.00 4.27
C ASN A 463 18.26 -2.86 3.28
N GLY A 464 17.55 -3.39 2.29
CA GLY A 464 18.13 -4.15 1.19
C GLY A 464 17.34 -3.95 -0.09
N VAL A 465 17.93 -4.35 -1.20
CA VAL A 465 17.31 -4.31 -2.52
C VAL A 465 17.24 -5.70 -3.12
N THR A 466 16.25 -5.96 -3.97
CA THR A 466 16.14 -7.26 -4.64
C THR A 466 17.22 -7.43 -5.72
N PRO A 467 18.00 -8.53 -5.70
CA PRO A 467 18.92 -8.83 -6.78
C PRO A 467 18.22 -9.21 -8.10
N ARG A 468 16.93 -9.56 -8.09
CA ARG A 468 16.21 -9.95 -9.31
C ARG A 468 16.10 -8.74 -10.25
N ARG A 469 15.62 -7.61 -9.73
CA ARG A 469 15.56 -6.36 -10.51
C ARG A 469 16.91 -5.65 -10.60
N TRP A 470 17.64 -5.55 -9.49
CA TRP A 470 18.86 -4.71 -9.39
C TRP A 470 20.17 -5.42 -9.74
N LEU A 471 20.11 -6.65 -10.26
CA LEU A 471 21.26 -7.33 -10.85
C LEU A 471 20.84 -8.14 -12.09
N MET A 472 19.89 -9.07 -11.93
CA MET A 472 19.53 -10.02 -13.00
C MET A 472 18.90 -9.35 -14.21
N GLN A 473 17.98 -8.41 -13.98
CA GLN A 473 17.30 -7.69 -15.06
C GLN A 473 18.10 -6.50 -15.59
N CYS A 474 18.65 -5.66 -14.70
CA CYS A 474 19.35 -4.45 -15.14
C CYS A 474 20.75 -4.75 -15.71
N ASN A 475 21.36 -5.88 -15.35
CA ASN A 475 22.68 -6.28 -15.82
C ASN A 475 22.76 -7.79 -16.13
N PRO A 476 22.09 -8.23 -17.21
CA PRO A 476 22.11 -9.65 -17.62
C PRO A 476 23.52 -10.13 -17.98
N GLY A 477 24.37 -9.25 -18.53
CA GLY A 477 25.76 -9.57 -18.86
C GLY A 477 26.58 -9.95 -17.63
N LEU A 478 26.57 -9.13 -16.58
CA LEU A 478 27.23 -9.45 -15.32
C LEU A 478 26.63 -10.69 -14.66
N THR A 479 25.30 -10.83 -14.71
CA THR A 479 24.61 -12.01 -14.16
C THR A 479 25.08 -13.30 -14.83
N SER A 480 25.32 -13.27 -16.14
CA SER A 480 25.86 -14.42 -16.89
C SER A 480 27.31 -14.75 -16.54
N VAL A 481 28.10 -13.79 -16.06
CA VAL A 481 29.49 -14.03 -15.63
C VAL A 481 29.54 -14.61 -14.21
N ILE A 482 28.58 -14.22 -13.35
CA ILE A 482 28.49 -14.69 -11.97
C ILE A 482 27.94 -16.13 -11.89
N ARG A 483 27.02 -16.49 -12.80
CA ARG A 483 26.44 -17.84 -12.91
C ARG A 483 27.41 -18.82 -13.54
#